data_AF-A0A6B3H7Q0-F1
#
_entry.id   AF-A0A6B3H7Q0-F1
#
_cell.length_a   1.000
_cell.length_b   1.000
_cell.length_c   1.000
_cell.angle_alpha   90.00
_cell.angle_beta   90.00
_cell.angle_gamma   90.00
#
_symmetry.space_group_name_H-M   'P 1'
#
loop_
_entity.id
_entity.type
_entity.pdbx_description
1 polymer ?
#
loop_
_entity_poly.entity_id
_entity_poly.type
_entity_poly.pdbx_seq_one_letter_code
_entity_poly.pdbx_strand_id
1 'polypeptide(L)'
;EVAQTMADVLNAGITPVVHEYGSLGCSGDLAPLSHCALTLMGEGDAEGPDGTVRPAGELLAAHGIAPVELREKEGLALLNGTDGMLGMLVMALADL
;
A
#
# COMPACT_ATOMS: atom_id res chain seq x y z
N GLU A 1 9.15 3.80 11.81
CA GLU A 1 9.14 4.66 10.61
C GLU A 1 8.15 4.13 9.59
N VAL A 2 8.38 2.96 8.99
CA VAL A 2 7.47 2.34 8.00
C VAL A 2 6.00 2.30 8.45
N ALA A 3 5.70 1.76 9.62
CA ALA A 3 4.33 1.70 10.15
C ALA A 3 3.71 3.10 10.37
N GLN A 4 4.52 4.11 10.68
CA GLN A 4 4.04 5.48 10.82
C GLN A 4 3.70 6.05 9.45
N THR A 5 4.56 5.87 8.44
CA THR A 5 4.26 6.30 7.06
C THR A 5 3.01 5.61 6.51
N MET A 6 2.79 4.33 6.81
CA MET A 6 1.56 3.63 6.45
C MET A 6 0.31 4.31 7.06
N ALA A 7 0.38 4.68 8.34
CA ALA A 7 -0.69 5.40 8.99
C ALA A 7 -0.89 6.81 8.40
N ASP A 8 0.19 7.51 8.07
CA ASP A 8 0.14 8.85 7.48
C ASP A 8 -0.48 8.82 6.08
N VAL A 9 -0.10 7.86 5.24
CA VAL A 9 -0.68 7.61 3.90
C VAL A 9 -2.17 7.33 4.00
N LEU A 10 -2.58 6.45 4.93
CA LEU A 10 -3.99 6.14 5.18
C LEU A 10 -4.76 7.39 5.63
N ASN A 11 -4.22 8.16 6.57
CA ASN A 11 -4.85 9.39 7.08
C ASN A 11 -4.94 10.50 6.01
N ALA A 12 -4.02 10.52 5.05
CA ALA A 12 -4.04 11.44 3.92
C ALA A 12 -5.06 11.04 2.83
N GLY A 13 -5.72 9.88 2.97
CA GLY A 13 -6.64 9.36 1.95
C GLY A 13 -5.93 8.96 0.65
N ILE A 14 -4.65 8.60 0.73
CA ILE A 14 -3.87 8.12 -0.41
C ILE A 14 -4.04 6.60 -0.49
N THR A 15 -4.56 6.11 -1.61
CA THR A 15 -4.83 4.68 -1.82
C THR A 15 -3.91 4.13 -2.91
N PRO A 16 -3.03 3.14 -2.63
CA PRO A 16 -2.18 2.53 -3.64
C PRO A 16 -2.98 1.96 -4.81
N VAL A 17 -2.51 2.14 -6.05
CA VAL A 17 -3.07 1.42 -7.20
C VAL A 17 -2.54 -0.02 -7.17
N VAL A 18 -3.41 -0.96 -6.80
CA VAL A 18 -3.13 -2.39 -6.74
C VAL A 18 -3.87 -3.10 -7.87
N HIS A 19 -3.15 -3.87 -8.68
CA HIS A 19 -3.77 -4.62 -9.78
C HIS A 19 -4.52 -5.87 -9.28
N GLU A 20 -5.62 -6.19 -9.97
CA GLU A 20 -6.51 -7.31 -9.65
C GLU A 20 -5.82 -8.69 -9.75
N TYR A 21 -4.87 -8.84 -10.67
CA TYR A 21 -4.16 -10.10 -10.91
C TYR A 21 -2.71 -10.04 -10.41
N GLY A 22 -2.22 -11.14 -9.84
CA GLY A 22 -0.82 -11.29 -9.43
C GLY A 22 -0.62 -12.05 -8.12
N SER A 23 -1.67 -12.23 -7.31
CA SER A 23 -1.64 -13.12 -6.15
C SER A 23 -2.17 -14.52 -6.51
N LEU A 24 -1.60 -15.54 -5.86
CA LEU A 24 -2.12 -16.91 -5.87
C LEU A 24 -3.07 -17.18 -4.69
N GLY A 25 -3.23 -16.24 -3.75
CA GLY A 25 -4.09 -16.44 -2.57
C GLY A 25 -3.53 -17.43 -1.55
N CYS A 26 -2.20 -17.64 -1.53
CA CYS A 26 -1.53 -18.59 -0.64
C CYS A 26 -0.72 -17.87 0.46
N SER A 27 0.53 -18.27 0.71
CA SER A 27 1.35 -17.81 1.84
C SER A 27 1.96 -16.41 1.67
N GLY A 28 1.42 -15.57 0.78
CA GLY A 28 1.95 -14.23 0.54
C GLY A 28 1.31 -13.53 -0.65
N ASP A 29 0.67 -12.40 -0.39
CA ASP A 29 0.14 -11.49 -1.41
C ASP A 29 1.26 -10.60 -1.97
N LEU A 30 2.37 -11.23 -2.38
CA LEU A 30 3.62 -10.54 -2.75
C LEU A 30 3.41 -9.45 -3.80
N ALA A 31 2.67 -9.74 -4.87
CA ALA A 31 2.41 -8.77 -5.92
C ALA A 31 1.49 -7.63 -5.44
N PRO A 32 0.31 -7.89 -4.84
CA PRO A 32 -0.50 -6.81 -4.28
C PRO A 32 0.23 -5.94 -3.25
N LEU A 33 0.94 -6.56 -2.31
CA LEU A 33 1.64 -5.84 -1.24
C LEU A 33 2.87 -5.08 -1.75
N SER A 34 3.44 -5.45 -2.91
CA SER A 34 4.52 -4.66 -3.52
C SER A 34 4.03 -3.32 -4.02
N HIS A 35 2.80 -3.22 -4.53
CA HIS A 35 2.22 -1.92 -4.90
C HIS A 35 2.01 -1.02 -3.69
N CYS A 36 1.61 -1.58 -2.54
CA CYS A 36 1.54 -0.86 -1.29
C CYS A 36 2.94 -0.38 -0.85
N ALA A 37 3.95 -1.26 -0.89
CA ALA A 37 5.32 -0.91 -0.53
C ALA A 37 5.93 0.17 -1.44
N LEU A 38 5.71 0.08 -2.76
CA LEU A 38 6.13 1.10 -3.73
C LEU A 38 5.53 2.45 -3.38
N THR A 39 4.23 2.50 -3.04
CA THR A 39 3.58 3.77 -2.63
C THR A 39 4.27 4.39 -1.43
N LEU A 40 4.63 3.60 -0.41
CA LEU A 40 5.35 4.11 0.78
C LEU A 40 6.75 4.65 0.41
N MET A 41 7.40 4.04 -0.57
CA MET A 41 8.69 4.48 -1.12
C MET A 41 8.55 5.68 -2.08
N GLY A 42 7.34 6.17 -2.33
CA GLY A 42 7.06 7.25 -3.27
C GLY A 42 7.14 6.83 -4.74
N GLU A 43 7.10 5.52 -5.00
CA GLU A 43 7.13 4.90 -6.32
C GLU A 43 5.75 4.38 -6.75
N GLY A 44 5.57 4.20 -8.06
CA GLY A 44 4.30 3.75 -8.62
C GLY A 44 3.21 4.83 -8.58
N ASP A 45 1.97 4.39 -8.75
CA ASP A 45 0.79 5.24 -8.80
C ASP A 45 -0.13 4.99 -7.60
N ALA A 46 -0.77 6.05 -7.13
CA ALA A 46 -1.79 6.00 -6.09
C ALA A 46 -2.94 6.95 -6.44
N GLU A 47 -4.13 6.65 -5.93
CA GLU A 47 -5.29 7.54 -5.96
C GLU A 47 -5.22 8.50 -4.77
N GLY A 48 -5.35 9.80 -5.04
CA GLY A 48 -5.42 10.83 -4.02
C GLY A 48 -6.82 10.96 -3.39
N PRO A 49 -6.97 11.76 -2.33
CA PRO A 49 -8.27 12.01 -1.69
C PRO A 49 -9.29 12.72 -2.59
N ASP A 50 -8.87 13.24 -3.73
CA ASP A 50 -9.71 13.81 -4.79
C ASP A 50 -10.20 12.75 -5.81
N GLY A 51 -9.86 11.49 -5.63
CA GLY A 51 -10.20 10.38 -6.53
C GLY A 51 -9.36 10.34 -7.80
N THR A 52 -8.27 11.10 -7.89
CA THR A 52 -7.41 11.15 -9.08
C THR A 52 -6.14 10.33 -8.88
N VAL A 53 -5.84 9.46 -9.86
CA VAL A 53 -4.60 8.68 -9.88
C VAL A 53 -3.43 9.54 -10.34
N ARG A 54 -2.34 9.53 -9.56
CA ARG A 54 -1.11 10.29 -9.79
C ARG A 54 0.11 9.51 -9.28
N PRO A 55 1.34 9.89 -9.66
CA PRO A 55 2.54 9.29 -9.10
C PRO A 55 2.57 9.43 -7.57
N ALA A 56 2.84 8.34 -6.85
CA ALA A 56 2.76 8.30 -5.40
C ALA A 56 3.66 9.37 -4.74
N GLY A 57 4.88 9.57 -5.25
CA GLY A 57 5.80 10.59 -4.77
C GLY A 57 5.24 12.02 -4.80
N GLU A 58 4.43 12.36 -5.81
CA GLU A 58 3.75 13.68 -5.87
C GLU A 58 2.70 13.81 -4.76
N LEU A 59 1.92 12.75 -4.53
CA LEU A 59 0.88 12.72 -3.51
C LEU A 59 1.48 12.78 -2.10
N LEU A 60 2.54 12.02 -1.84
CA LEU A 60 3.28 12.06 -0.58
C LEU A 60 3.82 13.46 -0.30
N ALA A 61 4.49 14.07 -1.29
CA ALA A 61 5.02 15.42 -1.17
C ALA A 61 3.93 16.47 -0.90
N ALA A 62 2.78 16.36 -1.57
CA ALA A 62 1.65 17.27 -1.36
C ALA A 62 1.06 17.20 0.06
N HIS A 63 1.22 16.07 0.76
CA HIS A 63 0.75 15.86 2.13
C HIS A 63 1.86 15.95 3.18
N GLY A 64 3.07 16.36 2.79
CA GLY A 64 4.21 16.49 3.70
C GLY A 64 4.71 15.16 4.26
N ILE A 65 4.45 14.05 3.55
CA ILE A 65 4.88 12.70 3.94
C ILE A 65 6.21 12.42 3.26
N ALA A 66 7.23 12.05 4.05
CA ALA A 66 8.51 11.63 3.51
C ALA A 66 8.42 10.16 3.03
N PRO A 67 8.90 9.83 1.82
CA PRO A 67 9.02 8.45 1.38
C PRO A 67 9.93 7.63 2.29
N VAL A 68 9.61 6.35 2.49
CA VAL A 68 10.45 5.46 3.29
C VAL A 68 11.64 4.97 2.50
N GLU A 69 12.82 4.97 3.12
CA GLU A 69 13.99 4.26 2.64
C GLU A 69 14.08 2.92 3.39
N LEU A 70 13.72 1.83 2.71
CA LEU A 70 13.67 0.51 3.32
C LEU A 70 15.07 -0.01 3.67
N ARG A 71 15.23 -0.51 4.89
CA ARG A 71 16.46 -1.14 5.40
C ARG A 71 16.37 -2.66 5.32
N GLU A 72 17.42 -3.33 5.84
CA GLU A 72 17.51 -4.78 5.79
C GLU A 72 16.26 -5.45 6.36
N LYS A 73 15.68 -6.37 5.59
CA LYS A 73 14.44 -7.13 5.87
C LYS A 73 13.12 -6.34 5.88
N GLU A 74 13.13 -5.02 5.85
CA GLU A 74 11.88 -4.24 5.87
C GLU A 74 11.05 -4.45 4.61
N GLY A 75 11.69 -4.55 3.44
CA GLY A 75 11.00 -4.91 2.20
C GLY A 75 10.34 -6.29 2.29
N LEU A 76 11.03 -7.30 2.80
CA LEU A 76 10.43 -8.63 2.98
C LEU A 76 9.27 -8.60 3.98
N ALA A 77 9.38 -7.82 5.05
CA ALA A 77 8.34 -7.69 6.07
C ALA A 77 7.06 -7.06 5.51
N LEU A 78 7.16 -6.12 4.56
CA LEU A 78 6.00 -5.51 3.90
C LEU A 78 5.30 -6.43 2.90
N LEU A 79 6.04 -7.34 2.27
CA LEU A 79 5.54 -8.17 1.17
C LEU A 79 5.07 -9.56 1.61
N ASN A 80 5.67 -10.10 2.68
CA ASN A 80 5.45 -11.47 3.13
C ASN A 80 4.30 -11.55 4.14
N GLY A 81 3.09 -11.24 3.67
CA GLY A 81 1.88 -11.26 4.47
C GLY A 81 0.67 -11.70 3.67
N THR A 82 -0.40 -12.05 4.38
CA THR A 82 -1.73 -12.35 3.79
C THR A 82 -2.70 -11.18 4.02
N ASP A 83 -2.16 -9.97 4.15
CA ASP A 83 -2.91 -8.79 4.56
C ASP A 83 -3.94 -8.37 3.50
N GLY A 84 -3.60 -8.51 2.22
CA GLY A 84 -4.48 -8.18 1.10
C GLY A 84 -5.74 -9.07 1.10
N MET A 85 -5.56 -10.38 1.10
CA MET A 85 -6.68 -11.33 1.16
C MET A 85 -7.46 -11.25 2.48
N LEU A 86 -6.79 -10.99 3.61
CA LEU A 86 -7.46 -10.80 4.89
C LEU A 86 -8.37 -9.58 4.85
N GLY A 87 -7.90 -8.47 4.29
CA GLY A 87 -8.71 -7.27 4.08
C GLY A 87 -9.95 -7.56 3.24
N MET A 88 -9.80 -8.28 2.13
CA MET A 88 -10.93 -8.69 1.28
C MET A 88 -11.93 -9.57 2.05
N LEU A 89 -11.45 -10.54 2.84
CA LEU A 89 -12.31 -11.41 3.65
C LEU A 89 -13.09 -10.62 4.71
N VAL A 90 -12.45 -9.67 5.39
CA VAL A 90 -13.12 -8.84 6.41
C VAL A 90 -14.23 -7.99 5.78
N MET A 91 -14.00 -7.41 4.59
CA MET A 91 -15.03 -6.68 3.85
C MET A 91 -16.20 -7.60 3.46
N ALA A 92 -15.90 -8.78 2.92
CA ALA A 92 -16.93 -9.75 2.55
C ALA A 92 -17.78 -10.22 3.76
N LEU A 93 -17.17 -10.38 4.94
CA LEU A 93 -17.88 -10.70 6.17
C LEU A 93 -18.75 -9.55 6.69
N ALA A 94 -18.35 -8.29 6.45
CA ALA A 94 -19.11 -7.12 6.86
C ALA A 94 -20.35 -6.87 5.98
N ASP A 95 -20.30 -7.30 4.70
CA ASP A 95 -21.40 -7.19 3.75
C ASP A 95 -22.50 -8.25 3.93
N LEU A 96 -22.24 -9.32 4.72
CA LEU A 96 -23.21 -10.39 5.05
C LEU A 96 -24.23 -9.95 6.12
#